data_AF-A0A941FPE7-F1
#
_entry.id   AF-A0A941FPE7-F1
#
_cell.length_a   1.000
_cell.length_b   1.000
_cell.length_c   1.000
_cell.angle_alpha   90.00
_cell.angle_beta   90.00
_cell.angle_gamma   90.00
#
_symmetry.space_group_name_H-M   'P 1'
#
loop_
_entity.id
_entity.type
_entity.pdbx_description
1 polymer ?
#
loop_
_entity_poly.entity_id
_entity_poly.type
_entity_poly.pdbx_seq_one_letter_code
_entity_poly.pdbx_strand_id
1 'polypeptide(L)' 'MEFKDFLMKKYRIGEKSARDYVGRFNGIVARGIYKGEKEITPSMKVAVEREFPNSKKHYLLTLERYIEFQKKKG' A
#
# COMPACT_ATOMS: atom_id res chain seq x y z
N MET A 1 -14.71 5.13 5.55
CA MET A 1 -14.30 3.85 4.92
C MET A 1 -12.84 3.61 5.22
N GLU A 2 -12.48 2.48 5.81
CA GLU A 2 -11.08 2.15 6.11
C GLU A 2 -10.38 1.52 4.89
N PHE A 3 -9.04 1.54 4.86
CA PHE A 3 -8.28 0.95 3.76
C PHE A 3 -8.57 -0.55 3.62
N LYS A 4 -8.67 -1.26 4.74
CA LYS A 4 -9.08 -2.67 4.81
C LYS A 4 -10.45 -2.90 4.14
N ASP A 5 -11.45 -2.09 4.49
CA ASP A 5 -12.81 -2.22 3.94
C ASP A 5 -12.83 -1.94 2.44
N PHE A 6 -12.07 -0.92 2.01
CA PHE A 6 -11.91 -0.61 0.60
C PHE A 6 -11.34 -1.80 -0.17
N LEU A 7 -10.30 -2.45 0.38
CA LEU A 7 -9.69 -3.60 -0.26
C LEU A 7 -10.68 -4.77 -0.41
N MET A 8 -11.40 -5.07 0.67
CA MET A 8 -12.40 -6.15 0.68
C MET A 8 -13.54 -5.87 -0.30
N LYS A 9 -14.07 -4.64 -0.34
CA LYS A 9 -15.17 -4.27 -1.23
C LYS A 9 -14.75 -4.19 -2.69
N LYS A 10 -13.62 -3.53 -2.98
CA LYS A 10 -13.18 -3.25 -4.36
C LYS A 10 -12.56 -4.46 -5.03
N TYR A 11 -11.66 -5.16 -4.35
CA TYR A 11 -10.92 -6.30 -4.93
C TYR A 11 -11.51 -7.64 -4.51
N ARG A 12 -12.62 -7.65 -3.76
CA ARG A 12 -13.29 -8.87 -3.29
C ARG A 12 -12.35 -9.84 -2.56
N ILE A 13 -11.34 -9.30 -1.87
CA ILE A 13 -10.38 -10.11 -1.12
C ILE A 13 -10.91 -10.40 0.29
N GLY A 14 -10.55 -11.56 0.82
CA GLY A 14 -10.90 -11.95 2.18
C GLY A 14 -10.21 -11.10 3.24
N GLU A 15 -10.74 -11.15 4.47
CA GLU A 15 -10.27 -10.33 5.59
C GLU A 15 -8.78 -10.55 5.90
N LYS A 16 -8.31 -11.80 5.89
CA LYS A 16 -6.91 -12.14 6.14
C LYS A 16 -5.99 -11.42 5.14
N SER A 17 -6.29 -11.54 3.85
CA SER A 17 -5.52 -10.88 2.80
C SER A 17 -5.56 -9.35 2.94
N ALA A 18 -6.72 -8.78 3.29
CA ALA A 18 -6.85 -7.34 3.53
C ALA A 18 -5.99 -6.87 4.72
N ARG A 19 -5.93 -7.64 5.82
CA ARG A 19 -5.05 -7.36 6.95
C ARG A 19 -3.57 -7.43 6.54
N ASP A 20 -3.18 -8.37 5.69
CA ASP A 20 -1.80 -8.43 5.19
C ASP A 20 -1.42 -7.18 4.38
N TYR A 21 -2.35 -6.64 3.58
CA TYR A 21 -2.14 -5.36 2.88
C TYR A 21 -1.96 -4.19 3.87
N VAL A 22 -2.78 -4.12 4.93
CA VAL A 22 -2.64 -3.10 5.98
C VAL A 22 -1.28 -3.24 6.68
N GLY A 23 -0.86 -4.46 7.01
CA GLY A 23 0.44 -4.71 7.63
C GLY A 23 1.62 -4.27 6.76
N ARG A 24 1.59 -4.59 5.46
CA ARG A 24 2.60 -4.11 4.50
C ARG A 24 2.60 -2.58 4.41
N PHE A 25 1.44 -1.95 4.35
CA PHE A 25 1.34 -0.50 4.29
C PHE A 25 1.93 0.17 5.55
N ASN A 26 1.64 -0.37 6.73
CA ASN A 26 2.24 0.10 7.97
C ASN A 26 3.77 -0.02 7.95
N GLY A 27 4.31 -1.09 7.36
CA GLY A 27 5.76 -1.24 7.14
C GLY A 27 6.35 -0.15 6.23
N ILE A 28 5.64 0.25 5.17
CA ILE A 28 6.03 1.34 4.27
C ILE A 28 6.09 2.68 5.02
N VAL A 29 5.05 2.99 5.80
CA VAL A 29 4.97 4.23 6.58
C VAL A 29 6.05 4.26 7.67
N ALA A 30 6.27 3.15 8.38
CA ALA A 30 7.29 3.05 9.42
C ALA A 30 8.72 3.27 8.90
N ARG A 31 8.97 2.98 7.62
CA ARG A 31 10.25 3.25 6.93
C ARG A 31 10.32 4.65 6.31
N GLY A 32 9.28 5.48 6.47
CA GLY A 32 9.22 6.83 5.93
C GLY A 32 9.13 6.91 4.40
N ILE A 33 8.73 5.81 3.75
CA ILE A 33 8.64 5.72 2.28
C ILE A 33 7.42 6.47 1.76
N TYR A 34 6.32 6.49 2.52
CA TYR A 34 5.09 7.21 2.20
C TYR A 34 4.84 8.33 3.20
N LYS A 35 4.59 9.53 2.69
CA LYS A 35 4.37 10.76 3.47
C LYS A 35 3.06 11.49 3.12
N GLY A 36 2.15 10.83 2.40
CA GLY A 36 0.89 11.42 1.97
C GLY A 36 0.87 11.83 0.49
N GLU A 37 1.78 11.29 -0.32
CA GLU A 37 1.84 11.55 -1.75
C GLU A 37 0.54 11.13 -2.44
N LYS A 38 0.12 11.93 -3.43
CA LYS A 38 -1.06 11.65 -4.25
C LYS A 38 -0.81 10.58 -5.32
N GLU A 39 0.44 10.33 -5.66
CA GLU A 39 0.88 9.42 -6.73
C GLU A 39 2.17 8.71 -6.34
N ILE A 40 2.42 7.54 -6.94
CA ILE A 40 3.68 6.82 -6.72
C ILE A 40 4.79 7.52 -7.49
N THR A 41 5.81 7.93 -6.76
CA THR A 41 7.03 8.48 -7.35
C THR A 41 8.06 7.38 -7.64
N PRO A 42 9.00 7.60 -8.56
CA PRO A 42 10.12 6.69 -8.77
C PRO A 42 10.95 6.44 -7.50
N SER A 43 11.13 7.45 -6.64
CA SER A 43 11.89 7.32 -5.39
C SER A 43 11.22 6.36 -4.41
N MET A 44 9.89 6.36 -4.34
CA MET A 44 9.15 5.38 -3.52
C MET A 44 9.33 3.97 -4.05
N LYS A 45 9.34 3.78 -5.38
CA LYS A 45 9.59 2.47 -5.98
C LYS A 45 10.96 1.95 -5.57
N VAL A 46 12.01 2.75 -5.80
CA VAL A 46 13.39 2.42 -5.42
C VAL A 46 13.51 2.12 -3.93
N ALA A 47 12.87 2.92 -3.07
CA ALA A 47 12.88 2.69 -1.64
C ALA A 47 12.21 1.36 -1.27
N VAL A 48 11.05 1.03 -1.85
CA VAL A 48 10.40 -0.27 -1.63
C VAL A 48 11.27 -1.43 -2.11
N GLU A 49 11.92 -1.31 -3.26
CA GLU A 49 12.80 -2.36 -3.78
C GLU A 49 14.02 -2.58 -2.87
N ARG A 50 14.57 -1.51 -2.30
CA ARG A 50 15.71 -1.56 -1.37
C ARG A 50 15.33 -2.15 -0.02
N GLU A 51 14.21 -1.72 0.55
CA GLU A 51 13.79 -2.10 1.91
C GLU A 51 13.11 -3.48 1.95
N PHE A 52 12.48 -3.91 0.85
CA PHE A 52 11.73 -5.16 0.76
C PHE A 52 12.11 -6.01 -0.47
N PRO A 53 13.39 -6.37 -0.69
CA PRO A 53 13.86 -6.97 -1.93
C PRO A 53 13.11 -8.26 -2.31
N ASN A 54 12.86 -9.13 -1.33
CA ASN A 54 12.20 -10.43 -1.53
C ASN A 54 10.67 -10.34 -1.73
N SER A 55 10.07 -9.19 -1.44
CA SER A 55 8.61 -9.01 -1.48
C SER A 55 8.18 -7.70 -2.13
N LYS A 56 9.08 -7.07 -2.90
CA LYS A 56 8.90 -5.74 -3.50
C LYS A 56 7.60 -5.63 -4.30
N LYS A 57 7.24 -6.66 -5.07
CA LYS A 57 5.99 -6.68 -5.84
C LYS A 57 4.74 -6.53 -4.95
N HIS A 58 4.73 -7.17 -3.78
CA HIS A 58 3.60 -7.08 -2.84
C HIS A 58 3.53 -5.72 -2.17
N TYR A 59 4.68 -5.14 -1.81
CA TYR A 59 4.75 -3.81 -1.21
C TYR A 59 4.41 -2.70 -2.21
N LEU A 60 4.90 -2.79 -3.45
CA LEU A 60 4.52 -1.86 -4.53
C LEU A 60 3.02 -1.90 -4.81
N LEU A 61 2.45 -3.11 -4.97
CA LEU A 61 1.00 -3.26 -5.17
C LEU A 61 0.19 -2.73 -3.97
N THR A 62 0.69 -2.90 -2.75
CA THR A 62 0.06 -2.34 -1.55
C THR A 62 0.01 -0.82 -1.62
N LEU A 63 1.14 -0.19 -1.99
CA LEU A 63 1.27 1.25 -2.13
C LEU A 63 0.33 1.79 -3.23
N GLU A 64 0.25 1.11 -4.38
CA GLU A 64 -0.65 1.46 -5.49
C GLU A 64 -2.11 1.49 -5.03
N ARG A 65 -2.55 0.42 -4.36
CA ARG A 65 -3.93 0.31 -3.87
C ARG A 65 -4.24 1.32 -2.77
N TYR A 66 -3.26 1.67 -1.94
CA TYR A 66 -3.45 2.70 -0.92
C TYR A 66 -3.63 4.09 -1.54
N ILE A 67 -2.80 4.45 -2.52
CA ILE A 67 -2.95 5.72 -3.25
C ILE A 67 -4.30 5.77 -3.97
N GLU A 68 -4.73 4.68 -4.58
CA GLU A 68 -6.05 4.59 -5.20
C GLU A 68 -7.20 4.77 -4.20
N PHE A 69 -7.05 4.24 -2.98
CA PHE A 69 -7.98 4.47 -1.88
C PHE A 69 -8.01 5.94 -1.47
N GLN A 70 -6.86 6.61 -1.37
CA GLN A 70 -6.77 8.05 -1.06
C GLN A 70 -7.46 8.89 -2.14
N LYS A 71 -7.23 8.58 -3.42
CA LYS A 71 -7.89 9.25 -4.56
C LYS A 71 -9.41 9.07 -4.58
N LYS A 72 -9.96 8.04 -3.94
CA LYS A 72 -11.40 7.85 -3.78
C LYS A 72 -11.99 8.55 -2.54
N LYS A 73 -11.14 8.95 -1.60
CA LYS A 73 -11.55 9.65 -0.37
C LYS A 73 -11.50 11.17 -0.51
N GLY A 74 -10.55 11.68 -1.29
CA GLY A 74 -10.51 13.08 -1.72
C GLY A 74 -11.43 13.34 -2.88
#